data_AF-A0A952VAJ9-F1
#
_entry.id   AF-A0A952VAJ9-F1
#
_cell.length_a   1.000
_cell.length_b   1.000
_cell.length_c   1.000
_cell.angle_alpha   90.00
_cell.angle_beta   90.00
_cell.angle_gamma   90.00
#
_symmetry.space_group_name_H-M   'P 1'
#
loop_
_entity.id
_entity.type
_entity.pdbx_description
1 polymer ?
#
loop_
_entity_poly.entity_id
_entity_poly.type
_entity_poly.pdbx_seq_one_letter_code
_entity_poly.pdbx_strand_id
1 'polypeptide(L)'
;MFRHFILFSVILLFISAFADAQQPAPTPDEKLVAEATERIQKGIDAMIREGESLTLPENRAVIFTTAGEMLWDIDRERAGTLFRRVGGELMALNEDLKRPRTRLSANERWMFDASQGLLRLTLLPTIANYDPKLAYDTLLSTRTPQITEAIEKRSTRVNDIMTPEISIANSLAQQELNLEQNIVNRLADTDPDVAIRLFKENLKNGLSTAIFPMLEKIHKHSPKTATELANDVVAKVKSIDLSNSAGEVNLIITFLRLSQRPALTKSKETEGFAFTKEQQIEMAEALIDEFLSARPSIILPMMIGNAIPTLEKIVPQRIPQVREKMKQSQAGLPREFGSFGIMGEMDSQETTPEQIVNRLPTMPAQNRNYAYELLKRRIPAMEDEEEARKLTARIPDEKVRREIEQQLESKGLERDAAKGELEKALNRLSRIEDASSRLKKTVDLAIAFHRKDTDEYKEFAQKLMDNAETIAYSYSEDRDELADQMEVIRGYSVVDPDKAFNLFEPVVDQMNEVVQAYAVLSKYERRDSTFRNGELVIRPRGGANERMIVFRFPRHMEMLGRADTNKMGTQLERIYRPDIRVVIRLYSLKGEMTSLKVLKGEKVPDDIFSPETGVGTGAAPVIMSVL
;
A
#
# COMPACT_ATOMS: atom_id res chain seq x y z
N MET A 1 48.07 6.16 -36.37
CA MET A 1 47.46 7.41 -35.87
C MET A 1 46.10 7.72 -36.50
N PHE A 2 45.87 7.54 -37.80
CA PHE A 2 44.59 7.87 -38.45
C PHE A 2 43.34 7.06 -37.98
N ARG A 3 43.52 5.82 -37.50
CA ARG A 3 42.40 4.98 -37.01
C ARG A 3 41.86 5.36 -35.63
N HIS A 4 42.65 6.05 -34.80
CA HIS A 4 42.20 6.47 -33.46
C HIS A 4 41.45 7.81 -33.49
N PHE A 5 41.67 8.63 -34.53
CA PHE A 5 40.99 9.90 -34.70
C PHE A 5 39.53 9.75 -35.18
N ILE A 6 39.25 8.71 -35.98
CA ILE A 6 37.88 8.41 -36.46
C ILE A 6 37.04 7.79 -35.34
N LEU A 7 37.62 6.95 -34.47
CA LEU A 7 36.89 6.37 -33.33
C LEU A 7 36.53 7.44 -32.28
N PHE A 8 37.40 8.44 -32.08
CA PHE A 8 37.13 9.54 -31.15
C PHE A 8 36.05 10.52 -31.67
N SER A 9 35.95 10.70 -32.99
CA SER A 9 34.95 11.58 -33.61
C SER A 9 33.55 10.95 -33.67
N VAL A 10 33.43 9.62 -33.74
CA VAL A 10 32.12 8.92 -33.70
C VAL A 10 31.58 8.85 -32.27
N ILE A 11 32.43 8.78 -31.25
CA ILE A 11 32.00 8.81 -29.84
C ILE A 11 31.54 10.22 -29.42
N LEU A 12 32.15 11.29 -29.96
CA LEU A 12 31.71 12.66 -29.69
C LEU A 12 30.38 13.04 -30.39
N LEU A 13 30.02 12.39 -31.49
CA LEU A 13 28.74 12.60 -32.18
C LEU A 13 27.55 11.87 -31.52
N PHE A 14 27.80 10.80 -30.74
CA PHE A 14 26.76 10.08 -30.00
C PHE A 14 26.47 10.64 -28.59
N ILE A 15 27.35 11.48 -28.03
CA ILE A 15 27.11 12.12 -26.72
C ILE A 15 26.23 13.38 -26.86
N SER A 16 26.16 13.98 -28.05
CA SER A 16 25.31 15.16 -28.33
C SER A 16 23.84 14.86 -28.63
N ALA A 17 23.42 13.58 -28.71
CA ALA A 17 22.03 13.20 -29.02
C ALA A 17 21.13 12.98 -27.78
N PHE A 18 21.67 13.11 -26.55
CA PHE A 18 20.89 13.02 -25.31
C PHE A 18 20.98 14.28 -24.44
N ALA A 19 21.38 15.42 -25.03
CA ALA A 19 21.11 16.71 -24.45
C ALA A 19 19.67 17.11 -24.80
N ASP A 20 18.69 16.41 -24.22
CA ASP A 20 17.37 17.01 -24.02
C ASP A 20 17.64 18.28 -23.22
N ALA A 21 17.53 19.43 -23.87
CA ALA A 21 17.56 20.71 -23.20
C ALA A 21 16.44 20.66 -22.17
N GLN A 22 16.81 20.51 -20.88
CA GLN A 22 15.92 20.80 -19.78
C GLN A 22 15.51 22.25 -19.95
N GLN A 23 14.39 22.48 -20.64
CA GLN A 23 13.72 23.76 -20.63
C GLN A 23 13.53 24.09 -19.14
N PRO A 24 13.96 25.29 -18.69
CA PRO A 24 13.68 25.71 -17.33
C PRO A 24 12.17 25.55 -17.11
N ALA A 25 11.79 24.87 -16.02
CA ALA A 25 10.40 24.67 -15.69
C ALA A 25 9.69 26.03 -15.76
N PRO A 26 8.53 26.12 -16.46
CA PRO A 26 7.84 27.38 -16.63
C PRO A 26 7.59 27.99 -15.24
N THR A 27 7.92 29.27 -15.08
CA THR A 27 7.67 29.99 -13.83
C THR A 27 6.17 29.91 -13.54
N PRO A 28 5.76 29.47 -12.33
CA PRO A 28 4.35 29.36 -11.97
C PRO A 28 3.60 30.67 -12.21
N ASP A 29 2.45 30.59 -12.88
CA ASP A 29 1.53 31.74 -12.96
C ASP A 29 0.86 31.92 -11.59
N GLU A 30 1.32 32.92 -10.85
CA GLU A 30 0.86 33.22 -9.49
C GLU A 30 -0.66 33.44 -9.42
N LYS A 31 -1.27 34.00 -10.48
CA LYS A 31 -2.71 34.24 -10.52
C LYS A 31 -3.48 32.92 -10.63
N LEU A 32 -3.05 32.01 -11.50
CA LEU A 32 -3.68 30.69 -11.65
C LEU A 32 -3.51 29.85 -10.38
N VAL A 33 -2.35 29.92 -9.72
CA VAL A 33 -2.11 29.25 -8.44
C VAL A 33 -3.03 29.81 -7.35
N ALA A 34 -3.21 31.13 -7.28
CA ALA A 34 -4.09 31.78 -6.30
C ALA A 34 -5.56 31.39 -6.54
N GLU A 35 -6.05 31.45 -7.77
CA GLU A 35 -7.43 31.07 -8.13
C GLU A 35 -7.71 29.60 -7.82
N ALA A 36 -6.80 28.69 -8.16
CA ALA A 36 -6.92 27.27 -7.83
C ALA A 36 -6.91 27.03 -6.31
N THR A 37 -6.05 27.74 -5.57
CA THR A 37 -6.00 27.65 -4.10
C THR A 37 -7.32 28.11 -3.47
N GLU A 38 -7.89 29.21 -3.95
CA GLU A 38 -9.18 29.72 -3.45
C GLU A 38 -10.33 28.74 -3.72
N ARG A 39 -10.38 28.14 -4.93
CA ARG A 39 -11.38 27.12 -5.27
C ARG A 39 -11.27 25.90 -4.37
N ILE A 40 -10.06 25.38 -4.16
CA ILE A 40 -9.79 24.27 -3.25
C ILE A 40 -10.26 24.61 -1.83
N GLN A 41 -9.92 25.79 -1.31
CA GLN A 41 -10.35 26.22 0.02
C GLN A 41 -11.88 26.26 0.14
N LYS A 42 -12.59 26.85 -0.84
CA LYS A 42 -14.06 26.87 -0.86
C LYS A 42 -14.66 25.47 -0.91
N GLY A 43 -14.05 24.57 -1.68
CA GLY A 43 -14.45 23.17 -1.76
C GLY A 43 -14.26 22.43 -0.44
N ILE A 44 -13.13 22.64 0.23
CA ILE A 44 -12.86 22.08 1.56
C ILE A 44 -13.85 22.65 2.59
N ASP A 45 -14.19 23.93 2.52
CA ASP A 45 -15.19 24.55 3.39
C ASP A 45 -16.57 23.89 3.22
N ALA A 46 -16.99 23.68 1.97
CA ALA A 46 -18.23 22.98 1.69
C ALA A 46 -18.20 21.54 2.23
N MET A 47 -17.08 20.83 2.02
CA MET A 47 -16.88 19.47 2.52
C MET A 47 -16.94 19.40 4.05
N ILE A 48 -16.32 20.35 4.76
CA ILE A 48 -16.36 20.43 6.22
C ILE A 48 -17.79 20.71 6.69
N ARG A 49 -18.49 21.69 6.10
CA ARG A 49 -19.88 22.02 6.48
C ARG A 49 -20.83 20.84 6.29
N GLU A 50 -20.74 20.16 5.14
CA GLU A 50 -21.53 18.95 4.88
C GLU A 50 -21.14 17.83 5.87
N GLY A 51 -19.85 17.65 6.14
CA GLY A 51 -19.35 16.69 7.11
C GLY A 51 -19.86 16.93 8.53
N GLU A 52 -19.94 18.19 8.97
CA GLU A 52 -20.49 18.57 10.27
C GLU A 52 -21.99 18.24 10.41
N SER A 53 -22.71 18.14 9.30
CA SER A 53 -24.12 17.70 9.31
C SER A 53 -24.29 16.19 9.50
N LEU A 54 -23.22 15.40 9.34
CA LEU A 54 -23.26 13.96 9.53
C LEU A 54 -23.33 13.61 11.02
N THR A 55 -24.12 12.60 11.35
CA THR A 55 -24.33 12.15 12.73
C THR A 55 -23.25 11.19 13.20
N LEU A 56 -22.65 10.41 12.30
CA LEU A 56 -21.62 9.44 12.67
C LEU A 56 -20.26 10.10 12.98
N PRO A 57 -19.71 9.91 14.19
CA PRO A 57 -18.41 10.49 14.56
C PRO A 57 -17.25 9.97 13.69
N GLU A 58 -17.28 8.69 13.29
CA GLU A 58 -16.26 8.14 12.38
C GLU A 58 -16.23 8.83 11.02
N ASN A 59 -17.41 9.20 10.49
CA ASN A 59 -17.48 9.92 9.21
C ASN A 59 -16.83 11.30 9.35
N ARG A 60 -17.18 12.02 10.42
CA ARG A 60 -16.58 13.32 10.73
C ARG A 60 -15.07 13.22 10.93
N ALA A 61 -14.59 12.19 11.63
CA ALA A 61 -13.16 11.95 11.82
C ALA A 61 -12.40 11.76 10.50
N VAL A 62 -12.95 10.98 9.56
CA VAL A 62 -12.35 10.80 8.21
C VAL A 62 -12.31 12.13 7.44
N ILE A 63 -13.40 12.89 7.49
CA ILE A 63 -13.53 14.15 6.78
C ILE A 63 -12.54 15.19 7.34
N PHE A 64 -12.48 15.35 8.67
CA PHE A 64 -11.55 16.29 9.29
C PHE A 64 -10.09 15.90 9.06
N THR A 65 -9.77 14.60 9.08
CA THR A 65 -8.41 14.14 8.76
C THR A 65 -8.06 14.49 7.30
N THR A 66 -8.96 14.22 6.36
CA THR A 66 -8.69 14.47 4.93
C THR A 66 -8.65 15.96 4.61
N ALA A 67 -9.55 16.76 5.18
CA ALA A 67 -9.54 18.20 5.07
C ALA A 67 -8.27 18.82 5.68
N GLY A 68 -7.83 18.32 6.84
CA GLY A 68 -6.61 18.76 7.49
C GLY A 68 -5.38 18.47 6.64
N GLU A 69 -5.30 17.27 6.04
CA GLU A 69 -4.25 16.92 5.08
C GLU A 69 -4.23 17.88 3.88
N MET A 70 -5.38 18.13 3.24
CA MET A 70 -5.45 19.03 2.07
C MET A 70 -5.08 20.48 2.42
N LEU A 71 -5.43 20.94 3.62
CA LEU A 71 -5.13 22.29 4.08
C LEU A 71 -3.70 22.46 4.57
N TRP A 72 -2.93 21.40 4.84
CA TRP A 72 -1.63 21.54 5.50
C TRP A 72 -0.66 22.48 4.76
N ASP A 73 -0.63 22.40 3.43
CA ASP A 73 0.25 23.25 2.62
C ASP A 73 -0.37 24.62 2.27
N ILE A 74 -1.60 24.88 2.71
CA ILE A 74 -2.38 26.10 2.41
C ILE A 74 -2.58 26.94 3.70
N ASP A 75 -3.09 26.31 4.75
CA ASP A 75 -3.42 26.89 6.06
C ASP A 75 -3.14 25.87 7.18
N ARG A 76 -1.90 25.88 7.68
CA ARG A 76 -1.43 24.95 8.73
C ARG A 76 -2.18 25.08 10.04
N GLU A 77 -2.57 26.30 10.43
CA GLU A 77 -3.26 26.52 11.69
C GLU A 77 -4.64 25.87 11.68
N ARG A 78 -5.36 26.06 10.56
CA ARG A 78 -6.66 25.44 10.36
C ARG A 78 -6.56 23.94 10.21
N ALA A 79 -5.57 23.44 9.47
CA ALA A 79 -5.27 22.01 9.37
C ALA A 79 -5.04 21.37 10.75
N GLY A 80 -4.18 21.97 11.59
CA GLY A 80 -3.92 21.52 12.95
C GLY A 80 -5.17 21.54 13.83
N THR A 81 -6.06 22.51 13.64
CA THR A 81 -7.36 22.55 14.33
C THR A 81 -8.27 21.40 13.92
N LEU A 82 -8.33 21.06 12.63
CA LEU A 82 -9.07 19.90 12.16
C LEU A 82 -8.50 18.59 12.69
N PHE A 83 -7.18 18.41 12.70
CA PHE A 83 -6.54 17.24 13.30
C PHE A 83 -6.86 17.10 14.79
N ARG A 84 -6.88 18.19 15.56
CA ARG A 84 -7.32 18.15 16.97
C ARG A 84 -8.78 17.69 17.12
N ARG A 85 -9.67 18.11 16.20
CA ARG A 85 -11.08 17.67 16.21
C ARG A 85 -11.20 16.15 15.99
N VAL A 86 -10.31 15.53 15.22
CA VAL A 86 -10.30 14.07 15.00
C VAL A 86 -10.23 13.31 16.33
N GLY A 87 -9.41 13.76 17.28
CA GLY A 87 -9.34 13.14 18.61
C GLY A 87 -10.67 13.14 19.35
N GLY A 88 -11.39 14.27 19.31
CA GLY A 88 -12.73 14.37 19.90
C GLY A 88 -13.75 13.43 19.24
N GLU A 89 -13.70 13.31 17.92
CA GLU A 89 -14.58 12.39 17.18
C GLU A 89 -14.27 10.92 17.46
N LEU A 90 -12.99 10.56 17.56
CA LEU A 90 -12.59 9.19 17.95
C LEU A 90 -13.02 8.85 19.37
N MET A 91 -12.98 9.80 20.31
CA MET A 91 -13.52 9.61 21.65
C MET A 91 -15.05 9.47 21.63
N ALA A 92 -15.76 10.27 20.84
CA ALA A 92 -17.20 10.16 20.67
C ALA A 92 -17.60 8.81 20.04
N LEU A 93 -16.82 8.31 19.08
CA LEU A 93 -16.97 6.97 18.54
C LEU A 93 -16.83 5.91 19.64
N ASN A 94 -15.77 5.97 20.45
CA ASN A 94 -15.57 5.03 21.57
C ASN A 94 -16.77 5.00 22.54
N GLU A 95 -17.38 6.14 22.85
CA GLU A 95 -18.59 6.20 23.68
C GLU A 95 -19.80 5.56 23.00
N ASP A 96 -19.96 5.73 21.69
CA ASP A 96 -21.05 5.09 20.95
C ASP A 96 -20.89 3.55 20.87
N LEU A 97 -19.66 3.04 20.86
CA LEU A 97 -19.37 1.60 20.90
C LEU A 97 -19.73 0.94 22.24
N LYS A 98 -19.63 1.70 23.35
CA LYS A 98 -20.01 1.20 24.69
C LYS A 98 -21.51 0.91 24.80
N ARG A 99 -22.35 1.52 23.97
CA ARG A 99 -23.81 1.38 24.06
C ARG A 99 -24.22 -0.09 23.93
N PRO A 100 -25.13 -0.61 24.80
CA PRO A 100 -25.55 -2.00 24.75
C PRO A 100 -26.20 -2.33 23.41
N ARG A 101 -25.59 -3.23 22.64
CA ARG A 101 -26.16 -3.76 21.41
C ARG A 101 -26.79 -5.10 21.74
N THR A 102 -28.04 -5.05 22.22
CA THR A 102 -28.83 -6.21 22.69
C THR A 102 -29.06 -7.31 21.64
N ARG A 103 -28.57 -7.11 20.41
CA ARG A 103 -28.80 -7.99 19.25
C ARG A 103 -27.53 -8.58 18.63
N LEU A 104 -26.34 -8.27 19.16
CA LEU A 104 -25.08 -8.85 18.67
C LEU A 104 -24.59 -9.94 19.65
N SER A 105 -24.11 -11.06 19.10
CA SER A 105 -23.33 -12.02 19.90
C SER A 105 -22.01 -11.39 20.38
N ALA A 106 -21.36 -12.00 21.36
CA ALA A 106 -20.07 -11.52 21.86
C ALA A 106 -19.01 -11.43 20.74
N ASN A 107 -18.95 -12.43 19.85
CA ASN A 107 -18.03 -12.43 18.71
C ASN A 107 -18.37 -11.35 17.68
N GLU A 108 -19.65 -11.14 17.37
CA GLU A 108 -20.06 -10.08 16.43
C GLU A 108 -19.78 -8.69 16.98
N ARG A 109 -19.95 -8.50 18.29
CA ARG A 109 -19.58 -7.27 18.97
C ARG A 109 -18.08 -7.03 18.89
N TRP A 110 -17.28 -8.07 19.14
CA TRP A 110 -15.82 -7.98 19.04
C TRP A 110 -15.36 -7.65 17.61
N MET A 111 -15.88 -8.35 16.60
CA MET A 111 -15.55 -8.05 15.18
C MET A 111 -15.94 -6.62 14.80
N PHE A 112 -17.09 -6.15 15.30
CA PHE A 112 -17.52 -4.78 15.10
C PHE A 112 -16.51 -3.80 15.74
N ASP A 113 -16.21 -3.97 17.03
CA ASP A 113 -15.33 -3.07 17.77
C ASP A 113 -13.89 -3.09 17.19
N ALA A 114 -13.39 -4.27 16.81
CA ALA A 114 -12.11 -4.43 16.12
C ALA A 114 -12.11 -3.68 14.77
N SER A 115 -13.21 -3.74 14.01
CA SER A 115 -13.33 -3.01 12.74
C SER A 115 -13.31 -1.49 12.92
N GLN A 116 -13.70 -0.98 14.09
CA GLN A 116 -13.65 0.44 14.43
C GLN A 116 -12.25 0.85 14.94
N GLY A 117 -11.53 -0.07 15.59
CA GLY A 117 -10.10 0.09 15.90
C GLY A 117 -9.25 0.37 14.65
N LEU A 118 -9.65 -0.15 13.48
CA LEU A 118 -9.00 0.12 12.19
C LEU A 118 -9.01 1.61 11.82
N LEU A 119 -9.98 2.39 12.32
CA LEU A 119 -10.04 3.82 12.02
C LEU A 119 -8.84 4.55 12.61
N ARG A 120 -8.47 4.25 13.87
CA ARG A 120 -7.27 4.80 14.51
C ARG A 120 -6.00 4.40 13.76
N LEU A 121 -5.93 3.13 13.31
CA LEU A 121 -4.82 2.61 12.50
C LEU A 121 -4.66 3.33 11.16
N THR A 122 -5.70 4.02 10.67
CA THR A 122 -5.63 4.74 9.40
C THR A 122 -5.48 6.24 9.57
N LEU A 123 -6.25 6.85 10.49
CA LEU A 123 -6.26 8.30 10.65
C LEU A 123 -5.01 8.82 11.38
N LEU A 124 -4.55 8.14 12.43
CA LEU A 124 -3.43 8.63 13.24
C LEU A 124 -2.10 8.61 12.47
N PRO A 125 -1.78 7.62 11.62
CA PRO A 125 -0.64 7.73 10.73
C PRO A 125 -0.75 8.89 9.74
N THR A 126 -1.95 9.27 9.27
CA THR A 126 -2.08 10.46 8.42
C THR A 126 -1.73 11.71 9.21
N ILE A 127 -2.29 11.90 10.41
CA ILE A 127 -1.96 13.05 11.28
C ILE A 127 -0.46 13.07 11.59
N ALA A 128 0.14 11.91 11.88
CA ALA A 128 1.55 11.81 12.23
C ALA A 128 2.50 12.14 11.07
N ASN A 129 2.04 12.25 9.82
CA ASN A 129 2.87 12.78 8.72
C ASN A 129 3.11 14.28 8.87
N TYR A 130 2.21 14.98 9.56
CA TYR A 130 2.16 16.43 9.64
C TYR A 130 2.47 16.94 11.05
N ASP A 131 1.89 16.30 12.06
CA ASP A 131 2.12 16.59 13.49
C ASP A 131 2.22 15.26 14.28
N PRO A 132 3.43 14.66 14.35
CA PRO A 132 3.66 13.41 15.08
C PRO A 132 3.31 13.49 16.56
N LYS A 133 3.50 14.66 17.18
CA LYS A 133 3.22 14.87 18.61
C LYS A 133 1.71 14.87 18.86
N LEU A 134 0.95 15.64 18.08
CA LEU A 134 -0.51 15.63 18.17
C LEU A 134 -1.08 14.23 17.91
N ALA A 135 -0.54 13.50 16.93
CA ALA A 135 -0.96 12.12 16.65
C ALA A 135 -0.70 11.19 17.85
N TYR A 136 0.45 11.35 18.52
CA TYR A 136 0.80 10.58 19.72
C TYR A 136 -0.13 10.92 20.90
N ASP A 137 -0.34 12.19 21.18
CA ASP A 137 -1.25 12.63 22.24
C ASP A 137 -2.68 12.13 21.98
N THR A 138 -3.11 12.18 20.71
CA THR A 138 -4.42 11.65 20.27
C THR A 138 -4.50 10.13 20.39
N LEU A 139 -3.41 9.40 20.08
CA LEU A 139 -3.35 7.96 20.27
C LEU A 139 -3.65 7.60 21.73
N LEU A 140 -2.94 8.24 22.65
CA LEU A 140 -3.09 7.98 24.09
C LEU A 140 -4.49 8.35 24.59
N SER A 141 -5.02 9.51 24.19
CA SER A 141 -6.33 9.97 24.66
C SER A 141 -7.51 9.17 24.10
N THR A 142 -7.33 8.50 22.95
CA THR A 142 -8.36 7.70 22.28
C THR A 142 -8.24 6.20 22.54
N ARG A 143 -7.27 5.77 23.35
CA ARG A 143 -7.07 4.37 23.73
C ARG A 143 -8.26 3.87 24.56
N THR A 144 -8.86 2.76 24.13
CA THR A 144 -10.00 2.16 24.83
C THR A 144 -9.55 1.30 26.00
N PRO A 145 -10.40 1.10 27.03
CA PRO A 145 -10.09 0.18 28.15
C PRO A 145 -9.76 -1.23 27.68
N GLN A 146 -10.42 -1.72 26.62
CA GLN A 146 -10.18 -3.03 26.04
C GLN A 146 -8.76 -3.15 25.46
N ILE A 147 -8.24 -2.09 24.84
CA ILE A 147 -6.87 -2.07 24.33
C ILE A 147 -5.88 -2.04 25.49
N THR A 148 -6.14 -1.23 26.52
CA THR A 148 -5.29 -1.18 27.71
C THR A 148 -5.21 -2.56 28.38
N GLU A 149 -6.35 -3.20 28.60
CA GLU A 149 -6.42 -4.56 29.15
C GLU A 149 -5.72 -5.58 28.26
N ALA A 150 -5.86 -5.47 26.93
CA ALA A 150 -5.17 -6.34 25.99
C ALA A 150 -3.64 -6.19 26.05
N ILE A 151 -3.13 -4.97 26.22
CA ILE A 151 -1.70 -4.70 26.40
C ILE A 151 -1.20 -5.32 27.71
N GLU A 152 -1.94 -5.17 28.80
CA GLU A 152 -1.60 -5.74 30.10
C GLU A 152 -1.62 -7.27 30.11
N LYS A 153 -2.58 -7.88 29.40
CA LYS A 153 -2.75 -9.34 29.30
C LYS A 153 -1.86 -10.01 28.24
N ARG A 154 -1.06 -9.25 27.49
CA ARG A 154 -0.25 -9.77 26.39
C ARG A 154 0.71 -10.86 26.89
N SER A 155 0.62 -12.06 26.31
CA SER A 155 1.56 -13.16 26.57
C SER A 155 2.42 -13.43 25.34
N THR A 156 3.74 -13.52 25.54
CA THR A 156 4.69 -13.92 24.50
C THR A 156 4.87 -15.44 24.41
N ARG A 157 4.24 -16.22 25.30
CA ARG A 157 4.42 -17.68 25.36
C ARG A 157 3.59 -18.37 24.28
N VAL A 158 4.25 -19.15 23.42
CA VAL A 158 3.61 -19.91 22.32
C VAL A 158 2.40 -20.74 22.76
N ASN A 159 2.44 -21.37 23.93
CA ASN A 159 1.35 -22.22 24.43
C ASN A 159 0.10 -21.41 24.83
N ASP A 160 0.27 -20.17 25.27
CA ASP A 160 -0.85 -19.30 25.69
C ASP A 160 -1.59 -18.73 24.46
N ILE A 161 -0.86 -18.51 23.36
CA ILE A 161 -1.38 -17.96 22.08
C ILE A 161 -2.39 -18.91 21.41
N MET A 162 -2.43 -20.19 21.79
CA MET A 162 -3.35 -21.17 21.22
C MET A 162 -4.80 -21.03 21.73
N THR A 163 -5.04 -20.25 22.78
CA THR A 163 -6.41 -19.95 23.21
C THR A 163 -6.99 -18.78 22.39
N PRO A 164 -8.25 -18.86 21.92
CA PRO A 164 -8.85 -17.79 21.13
C PRO A 164 -8.83 -16.41 21.83
N GLU A 165 -9.06 -16.39 23.15
CA GLU A 165 -9.09 -15.16 23.95
C GLU A 165 -7.72 -14.45 24.01
N ILE A 166 -6.65 -15.20 24.31
CA ILE A 166 -5.29 -14.64 24.38
C ILE A 166 -4.78 -14.26 22.99
N SER A 167 -5.11 -15.05 21.96
CA SER A 167 -4.77 -14.72 20.57
C SER A 167 -5.36 -13.38 20.13
N ILE A 168 -6.63 -13.14 20.48
CA ILE A 168 -7.33 -11.88 20.22
C ILE A 168 -6.68 -10.72 20.97
N ALA A 169 -6.45 -10.87 22.28
CA ALA A 169 -5.82 -9.83 23.10
C ALA A 169 -4.42 -9.48 22.57
N ASN A 170 -3.62 -10.50 22.22
CA ASN A 170 -2.30 -10.31 21.62
C ASN A 170 -2.37 -9.56 20.29
N SER A 171 -3.35 -9.87 19.43
CA SER A 171 -3.53 -9.19 18.15
C SER A 171 -3.85 -7.69 18.35
N LEU A 172 -4.79 -7.38 19.25
CA LEU A 172 -5.16 -5.99 19.56
C LEU A 172 -3.99 -5.20 20.17
N ALA A 173 -3.30 -5.79 21.16
CA ALA A 173 -2.13 -5.19 21.78
C ALA A 173 -1.02 -4.94 20.75
N GLN A 174 -0.75 -5.91 19.88
CA GLN A 174 0.27 -5.78 18.85
C GLN A 174 -0.07 -4.67 17.85
N GLN A 175 -1.34 -4.55 17.43
CA GLN A 175 -1.78 -3.47 16.55
C GLN A 175 -1.58 -2.10 17.18
N GLU A 176 -1.97 -1.92 18.44
CA GLU A 176 -1.78 -0.65 19.17
C GLU A 176 -0.30 -0.32 19.32
N LEU A 177 0.53 -1.28 19.74
CA LEU A 177 1.97 -1.07 19.91
C LEU A 177 2.67 -0.75 18.58
N ASN A 178 2.28 -1.41 17.49
CA ASN A 178 2.80 -1.12 16.16
C ASN A 178 2.44 0.30 15.72
N LEU A 179 1.18 0.72 15.96
CA LEU A 179 0.74 2.08 15.66
C LEU A 179 1.52 3.11 16.49
N GLU A 180 1.64 2.87 17.80
CA GLU A 180 2.41 3.73 18.69
C GLU A 180 3.85 3.89 18.20
N GLN A 181 4.52 2.78 17.91
CA GLN A 181 5.88 2.76 17.41
C GLN A 181 6.04 3.47 16.08
N ASN A 182 5.09 3.33 15.15
CA ASN A 182 5.11 4.06 13.88
C ASN A 182 5.02 5.57 14.08
N ILE A 183 4.20 6.04 15.03
CA ILE A 183 4.08 7.46 15.37
C ILE A 183 5.35 7.96 16.06
N VAL A 184 5.85 7.23 17.08
CA VAL A 184 7.08 7.61 17.80
C VAL A 184 8.29 7.65 16.87
N ASN A 185 8.37 6.73 15.90
CA ASN A 185 9.42 6.77 14.88
C ASN A 185 9.43 8.07 14.09
N ARG A 186 8.28 8.68 13.83
CA ARG A 186 8.19 9.99 13.15
C ARG A 186 8.47 11.15 14.09
N LEU A 187 8.08 10.99 15.35
CA LEU A 187 8.43 11.94 16.39
C LEU A 187 9.94 12.06 16.56
N ALA A 188 10.71 10.98 16.36
CA ALA A 188 12.17 11.01 16.44
C ALA A 188 12.84 12.02 15.49
N ASP A 189 12.21 12.38 14.37
CA ASP A 189 12.74 13.40 13.44
C ASP A 189 12.47 14.85 13.92
N THR A 190 11.49 15.05 14.80
CA THR A 190 10.98 16.37 15.20
C THR A 190 11.22 16.70 16.68
N ASP A 191 11.17 15.69 17.54
CA ASP A 191 11.39 15.75 18.99
C ASP A 191 12.15 14.48 19.45
N PRO A 192 13.49 14.45 19.27
CA PRO A 192 14.30 13.28 19.58
C PRO A 192 14.32 12.95 21.07
N ASP A 193 14.17 13.92 21.97
CA ASP A 193 14.17 13.69 23.42
C ASP A 193 12.95 12.89 23.87
N VAL A 194 11.77 13.24 23.32
CA VAL A 194 10.56 12.44 23.56
C VAL A 194 10.71 11.04 22.96
N ALA A 195 11.26 10.92 21.75
CA ALA A 195 11.51 9.62 21.15
C ALA A 195 12.47 8.75 21.97
N ILE A 196 13.55 9.32 22.52
CA ILE A 196 14.49 8.61 23.42
C ILE A 196 13.78 8.10 24.68
N ARG A 197 12.93 8.92 25.29
CA ARG A 197 12.15 8.52 26.48
C ARG A 197 11.23 7.33 26.14
N LEU A 198 10.48 7.43 25.05
CA LEU A 198 9.55 6.41 24.61
C LEU A 198 10.25 5.15 24.12
N PHE A 199 11.42 5.26 23.50
CA PHE A 199 12.27 4.12 23.16
C PHE A 199 12.60 3.30 24.41
N LYS A 200 13.07 3.96 25.48
CA LYS A 200 13.42 3.29 26.74
C LYS A 200 12.22 2.66 27.42
N GLU A 201 11.06 3.32 27.37
CA GLU A 201 9.82 2.77 27.90
C GLU A 201 9.36 1.53 27.12
N ASN A 202 9.35 1.61 25.79
CA ASN A 202 8.99 0.50 24.92
C ASN A 202 9.93 -0.70 25.08
N LEU A 203 11.23 -0.46 25.25
CA LEU A 203 12.22 -1.52 25.44
C LEU A 203 11.99 -2.33 26.73
N LYS A 204 11.40 -1.72 27.76
CA LYS A 204 10.98 -2.46 28.98
C LYS A 204 9.96 -3.54 28.64
N ASN A 205 9.04 -3.23 27.71
CA ASN A 205 7.94 -4.10 27.29
C ASN A 205 8.34 -5.16 26.25
N GLY A 206 9.57 -5.14 25.73
CA GLY A 206 10.08 -6.15 24.79
C GLY A 206 10.86 -5.55 23.62
N LEU A 207 11.18 -6.39 22.64
CA LEU A 207 11.77 -5.94 21.37
C LEU A 207 10.67 -5.59 20.36
N SER A 208 10.99 -4.69 19.43
CA SER A 208 10.10 -4.28 18.35
C SER A 208 10.88 -4.05 17.05
N THR A 209 10.22 -4.23 15.91
CA THR A 209 10.72 -3.86 14.58
C THR A 209 11.10 -2.37 14.47
N ALA A 210 10.50 -1.50 15.27
CA ALA A 210 10.74 -0.06 15.25
C ALA A 210 12.04 0.38 15.92
N ILE A 211 12.67 -0.49 16.71
CA ILE A 211 13.92 -0.17 17.43
C ILE A 211 15.00 0.31 16.46
N PHE A 212 15.24 -0.42 15.37
CA PHE A 212 16.32 -0.09 14.44
C PHE A 212 16.10 1.24 13.70
N PRO A 213 14.93 1.51 13.07
CA PRO A 213 14.64 2.82 12.49
C PRO A 213 14.75 3.98 13.50
N MET A 214 14.37 3.74 14.76
CA MET A 214 14.48 4.78 15.79
C MET A 214 15.94 5.06 16.16
N LEU A 215 16.77 4.01 16.30
CA LEU A 215 18.21 4.16 16.50
C LEU A 215 18.88 4.89 15.34
N GLU A 216 18.50 4.60 14.09
CA GLU A 216 18.98 5.35 12.91
C GLU A 216 18.64 6.84 12.99
N LYS A 217 17.40 7.18 13.35
CA LYS A 217 16.97 8.58 13.48
C LYS A 217 17.65 9.28 14.64
N ILE A 218 17.67 8.66 15.82
CA ILE A 218 18.37 9.18 16.99
C ILE A 218 19.86 9.34 16.68
N HIS A 219 20.49 8.43 15.94
CA HIS A 219 21.91 8.52 15.57
C HIS A 219 22.20 9.76 14.73
N LYS A 220 21.30 10.16 13.82
CA LYS A 220 21.44 11.39 13.04
C LYS A 220 21.47 12.65 13.92
N HIS A 221 20.79 12.63 15.08
CA HIS A 221 20.77 13.76 16.02
C HIS A 221 21.83 13.66 17.12
N SER A 222 22.06 12.47 17.67
CA SER A 222 23.01 12.15 18.73
C SER A 222 23.57 10.73 18.57
N PRO A 223 24.72 10.58 17.88
CA PRO A 223 25.38 9.29 17.70
C PRO A 223 25.66 8.56 19.00
N LYS A 224 26.14 9.30 20.01
CA LYS A 224 26.46 8.77 21.35
C LYS A 224 25.23 8.18 22.03
N THR A 225 24.11 8.91 22.02
CA THR A 225 22.86 8.43 22.64
C THR A 225 22.32 7.21 21.90
N ALA A 226 22.41 7.16 20.57
CA ALA A 226 22.04 5.97 19.82
C ALA A 226 22.90 4.75 20.19
N THR A 227 24.21 4.92 20.40
CA THR A 227 25.09 3.84 20.87
C THR A 227 24.74 3.37 22.29
N GLU A 228 24.41 4.29 23.20
CA GLU A 228 23.94 3.96 24.55
C GLU A 228 22.64 3.16 24.51
N LEU A 229 21.66 3.61 23.70
CA LEU A 229 20.40 2.90 23.51
C LEU A 229 20.59 1.54 22.83
N ALA A 230 21.55 1.41 21.93
CA ALA A 230 21.90 0.14 21.31
C ALA A 230 22.45 -0.86 22.34
N ASN A 231 23.22 -0.40 23.33
CA ASN A 231 23.65 -1.24 24.45
C ASN A 231 22.45 -1.69 25.29
N ASP A 232 21.48 -0.81 25.54
CA ASP A 232 20.24 -1.17 26.24
C ASP A 232 19.48 -2.27 25.46
N VAL A 233 19.45 -2.20 24.12
CA VAL A 233 18.85 -3.25 23.27
C VAL A 233 19.57 -4.58 23.43
N VAL A 234 20.90 -4.61 23.36
CA VAL A 234 21.67 -5.85 23.54
C VAL A 234 21.46 -6.43 24.93
N ALA A 235 21.43 -5.59 25.97
CA ALA A 235 21.09 -6.01 27.32
C ALA A 235 19.67 -6.62 27.39
N LYS A 236 18.71 -6.03 26.69
CA LYS A 236 17.35 -6.58 26.60
C LYS A 236 17.34 -7.94 25.89
N VAL A 237 18.04 -8.09 24.75
CA VAL A 237 18.18 -9.38 24.03
C VAL A 237 18.64 -10.48 24.97
N LYS A 238 19.67 -10.22 25.77
CA LYS A 238 20.24 -11.18 26.74
C LYS A 238 19.29 -11.55 27.89
N SER A 239 18.29 -10.72 28.17
CA SER A 239 17.35 -10.94 29.28
C SER A 239 16.08 -11.69 28.88
N ILE A 240 15.82 -11.86 27.58
CA ILE A 240 14.61 -12.49 27.07
C ILE A 240 14.79 -14.01 27.02
N ASP A 241 13.78 -14.76 27.48
CA ASP A 241 13.67 -16.19 27.22
C ASP A 241 13.34 -16.42 25.74
N LEU A 242 14.36 -16.67 24.93
CA LEU A 242 14.24 -16.83 23.49
C LEU A 242 13.67 -18.22 23.10
N SER A 243 13.67 -19.20 24.02
CA SER A 243 13.14 -20.54 23.75
C SER A 243 11.64 -20.56 23.44
N ASN A 244 10.90 -19.58 23.97
CA ASN A 244 9.46 -19.44 23.83
C ASN A 244 9.02 -18.20 23.04
N SER A 245 9.96 -17.49 22.42
CA SER A 245 9.78 -16.13 21.91
C SER A 245 10.18 -16.04 20.43
N ALA A 246 9.43 -16.73 19.57
CA ALA A 246 9.75 -16.86 18.15
C ALA A 246 9.77 -15.51 17.41
N GLY A 247 8.95 -14.55 17.84
CA GLY A 247 8.94 -13.20 17.30
C GLY A 247 10.24 -12.45 17.58
N GLU A 248 10.73 -12.55 18.82
CA GLU A 248 11.94 -11.93 19.31
C GLU A 248 13.18 -12.51 18.63
N VAL A 249 13.23 -13.83 18.44
CA VAL A 249 14.27 -14.50 17.64
C VAL A 249 14.32 -13.91 16.22
N ASN A 250 13.18 -13.79 15.56
CA ASN A 250 13.11 -13.23 14.21
C ASN A 250 13.54 -11.75 14.17
N LEU A 251 13.20 -10.96 15.20
CA LEU A 251 13.65 -9.57 15.33
C LEU A 251 15.17 -9.47 15.50
N ILE A 252 15.77 -10.30 16.35
CA ILE A 252 17.22 -10.33 16.55
C ILE A 252 17.94 -10.68 15.24
N ILE A 253 17.46 -11.70 14.53
CA ILE A 253 18.00 -12.07 13.20
C ILE A 253 17.88 -10.88 12.23
N THR A 254 16.77 -10.16 12.27
CA THR A 254 16.56 -8.97 11.45
C THR A 254 17.56 -7.88 11.78
N PHE A 255 17.80 -7.59 13.06
CA PHE A 255 18.81 -6.62 13.50
C PHE A 255 20.22 -7.01 13.04
N LEU A 256 20.61 -8.29 13.19
CA LEU A 256 21.90 -8.80 12.73
C LEU A 256 22.06 -8.64 11.21
N ARG A 257 21.02 -8.92 10.43
CA ARG A 257 21.03 -8.73 8.97
C ARG A 257 21.14 -7.26 8.58
N LEU A 258 20.38 -6.38 9.23
CA LEU A 258 20.41 -4.94 8.98
C LEU A 258 21.79 -4.35 9.31
N SER A 259 22.42 -4.82 10.38
CA SER A 259 23.77 -4.40 10.80
C SER A 259 24.88 -4.78 9.82
N GLN A 260 24.63 -5.78 8.96
CA GLN A 260 25.57 -6.22 7.92
C GLN A 260 25.38 -5.52 6.58
N ARG A 261 24.35 -4.68 6.42
CA ARG A 261 24.16 -3.97 5.17
C ARG A 261 25.27 -2.93 5.01
N PRO A 262 25.99 -2.90 3.87
CA PRO A 262 26.83 -1.75 3.57
C PRO A 262 25.94 -0.51 3.58
N ALA A 263 26.41 0.59 4.17
CA ALA A 263 25.66 1.85 4.23
C ALA A 263 25.07 2.15 2.84
N LEU A 264 23.74 2.24 2.75
CA LEU A 264 23.00 2.24 1.49
C LEU A 264 23.27 3.48 0.62
N THR A 265 24.08 4.42 1.09
CA THR A 265 24.47 5.62 0.36
C THR A 265 25.98 5.83 0.43
N LYS A 266 26.65 5.83 -0.73
CA LYS A 266 27.99 6.42 -0.92
C LYS A 266 27.94 7.96 -0.87
N SER A 267 27.04 8.56 -0.10
CA SER A 267 27.10 9.98 0.23
C SER A 267 28.01 10.13 1.44
N LYS A 268 29.14 10.83 1.27
CA LYS A 268 30.19 11.01 2.28
C LYS A 268 29.77 11.71 3.58
N GLU A 269 28.49 12.03 3.79
CA GLU A 269 28.05 12.95 4.86
C GLU A 269 27.16 12.35 5.96
N THR A 270 26.70 11.10 5.87
CA THR A 270 26.07 10.43 7.03
C THR A 270 26.36 8.94 7.01
N GLU A 271 27.26 8.49 7.87
CA GLU A 271 27.34 7.06 8.22
C GLU A 271 25.98 6.66 8.82
N GLY A 272 25.33 5.65 8.25
CA GLY A 272 24.11 5.10 8.81
C GLY A 272 24.39 4.46 10.16
N PHE A 273 23.39 4.41 11.04
CA PHE A 273 23.53 3.66 12.30
C PHE A 273 23.77 2.18 12.00
N ALA A 274 24.79 1.62 12.64
CA ALA A 274 25.02 0.19 12.67
C ALA A 274 25.35 -0.22 14.10
N PHE A 275 24.88 -1.40 14.51
CA PHE A 275 25.38 -2.01 15.73
C PHE A 275 26.88 -2.27 15.56
N THR A 276 27.65 -1.99 16.61
CA THR A 276 29.09 -2.29 16.66
C THR A 276 29.33 -3.79 16.51
N LYS A 277 30.55 -4.18 16.12
CA LYS A 277 30.90 -5.59 15.94
C LYS A 277 30.71 -6.38 17.24
N GLU A 278 31.03 -5.77 18.37
CA GLU A 278 30.87 -6.32 19.71
C GLU A 278 29.39 -6.55 20.03
N GLN A 279 28.52 -5.56 19.78
CA GLN A 279 27.07 -5.71 19.95
C GLN A 279 26.47 -6.79 19.04
N GLN A 280 26.95 -6.90 17.80
CA GLN A 280 26.53 -7.96 16.87
C GLN A 280 26.93 -9.35 17.37
N ILE A 281 28.16 -9.51 17.86
CA ILE A 281 28.65 -10.77 18.43
C ILE A 281 27.80 -11.14 19.65
N GLU A 282 27.57 -10.20 20.57
CA GLU A 282 26.79 -10.44 21.78
C GLU A 282 25.35 -10.89 21.50
N MET A 283 24.68 -10.27 20.51
CA MET A 283 23.34 -10.68 20.09
C MET A 283 23.35 -12.05 19.40
N ALA A 284 24.35 -12.32 18.55
CA ALA A 284 24.49 -13.60 17.87
C ALA A 284 24.80 -14.74 18.85
N GLU A 285 25.62 -14.49 19.87
CA GLU A 285 25.94 -15.44 20.93
C GLU A 285 24.70 -15.75 21.78
N ALA A 286 23.95 -14.73 22.21
CA ALA A 286 22.70 -14.95 22.96
C ALA A 286 21.70 -15.83 22.18
N LEU A 287 21.55 -15.58 20.87
CA LEU A 287 20.68 -16.37 20.00
C LEU A 287 21.16 -17.82 19.83
N ILE A 288 22.47 -18.02 19.64
CA ILE A 288 23.07 -19.35 19.47
C ILE A 288 23.01 -20.14 20.77
N ASP A 289 23.34 -19.51 21.90
CA ASP A 289 23.34 -20.16 23.20
C ASP A 289 21.93 -20.67 23.52
N GLU A 290 20.90 -19.85 23.29
CA GLU A 290 19.52 -20.31 23.41
C GLU A 290 19.22 -21.49 22.48
N PHE A 291 19.57 -21.40 21.20
CA PHE A 291 19.29 -22.47 20.24
C PHE A 291 19.93 -23.81 20.64
N LEU A 292 21.15 -23.76 21.18
CA LEU A 292 21.86 -24.95 21.63
C LEU A 292 21.24 -25.53 22.90
N SER A 293 20.81 -24.68 23.85
CA SER A 293 20.14 -25.10 25.10
C SER A 293 18.66 -25.46 24.91
N ALA A 294 18.03 -25.01 23.82
CA ALA A 294 16.61 -25.18 23.59
C ALA A 294 16.20 -26.66 23.48
N ARG A 295 14.97 -26.92 23.95
CA ARG A 295 14.26 -28.18 23.76
C ARG A 295 13.98 -28.41 22.26
N PRO A 296 13.75 -29.67 21.83
CA PRO A 296 13.38 -29.95 20.45
C PRO A 296 12.18 -29.09 19.99
N SER A 297 12.39 -28.31 18.94
CA SER A 297 11.39 -27.42 18.33
C SER A 297 11.55 -27.48 16.81
N ILE A 298 10.45 -27.37 16.08
CA ILE A 298 10.46 -27.33 14.61
C ILE A 298 10.73 -25.90 14.11
N ILE A 299 10.20 -24.91 14.83
CA ILE A 299 10.20 -23.50 14.41
C ILE A 299 11.60 -22.91 14.53
N LEU A 300 12.29 -23.16 15.65
CA LEU A 300 13.57 -22.53 15.94
C LEU A 300 14.69 -22.95 14.96
N PRO A 301 14.90 -24.24 14.64
CA PRO A 301 15.85 -24.64 13.59
C PRO A 301 15.56 -24.02 12.22
N MET A 302 14.28 -23.83 11.86
CA MET A 302 13.91 -23.20 10.59
C MET A 302 14.31 -21.73 10.56
N MET A 303 14.06 -20.99 11.65
CA MET A 303 14.45 -19.59 11.78
C MET A 303 15.98 -19.43 11.79
N ILE A 304 16.68 -20.23 12.58
CA ILE A 304 18.15 -20.24 12.65
C ILE A 304 18.77 -20.66 11.31
N GLY A 305 18.19 -21.63 10.62
CA GLY A 305 18.66 -22.08 9.31
C GLY A 305 18.74 -20.95 8.29
N ASN A 306 17.71 -20.11 8.24
CA ASN A 306 17.68 -18.92 7.39
C ASN A 306 18.69 -17.84 7.83
N ALA A 307 19.19 -17.90 9.07
CA ALA A 307 20.15 -16.95 9.62
C ALA A 307 21.61 -17.43 9.53
N ILE A 308 21.88 -18.69 9.16
CA ILE A 308 23.25 -19.24 9.08
C ILE A 308 24.21 -18.33 8.31
N PRO A 309 23.92 -17.83 7.09
CA PRO A 309 24.87 -16.99 6.36
C PRO A 309 25.22 -15.70 7.09
N THR A 310 24.26 -15.13 7.83
CA THR A 310 24.46 -13.94 8.66
C THR A 310 25.31 -14.29 9.88
N LEU A 311 24.97 -15.36 10.60
CA LEU A 311 25.71 -15.81 11.78
C LEU A 311 27.14 -16.22 11.45
N GLU A 312 27.37 -16.84 10.30
CA GLU A 312 28.69 -17.30 9.84
C GLU A 312 29.66 -16.14 9.62
N LYS A 313 29.15 -14.97 9.23
CA LYS A 313 29.96 -13.75 9.10
C LYS A 313 30.33 -13.12 10.46
N ILE A 314 29.53 -13.35 11.51
CA ILE A 314 29.70 -12.69 12.82
C ILE A 314 30.45 -13.60 13.80
N VAL A 315 30.03 -14.86 13.90
CA VAL A 315 30.52 -15.88 14.85
C VAL A 315 30.80 -17.22 14.15
N PRO A 316 31.72 -17.25 13.15
CA PRO A 316 32.01 -18.45 12.36
C PRO A 316 32.37 -19.67 13.21
N GLN A 317 33.05 -19.46 14.34
CA GLN A 317 33.49 -20.50 15.26
C GLN A 317 32.35 -21.31 15.90
N ARG A 318 31.13 -20.76 15.97
CA ARG A 318 29.96 -21.44 16.57
C ARG A 318 29.12 -22.20 15.52
N ILE A 319 29.29 -21.91 14.24
CA ILE A 319 28.47 -22.50 13.15
C ILE A 319 28.50 -24.02 13.08
N PRO A 320 29.63 -24.72 13.30
CA PRO A 320 29.63 -26.17 13.33
C PRO A 320 28.66 -26.76 14.37
N GLN A 321 28.57 -26.16 15.55
CA GLN A 321 27.65 -26.59 16.62
C GLN A 321 26.18 -26.34 16.24
N VAL A 322 25.89 -25.19 15.63
CA VAL A 322 24.55 -24.84 15.15
C VAL A 322 24.08 -25.82 14.07
N ARG A 323 24.93 -26.10 13.07
CA ARG A 323 24.60 -27.05 11.97
C ARG A 323 24.38 -28.46 12.51
N GLU A 324 25.16 -28.89 13.51
CA GLU A 324 24.98 -30.20 14.13
C GLU A 324 23.65 -30.30 14.89
N LYS A 325 23.30 -29.32 15.72
CA LYS A 325 21.99 -29.25 16.40
C LYS A 325 20.82 -29.22 15.41
N MET A 326 20.97 -28.52 14.27
CA MET A 326 19.96 -28.51 13.21
C MET A 326 19.75 -29.89 12.58
N LYS A 327 20.83 -30.62 12.27
CA LYS A 327 20.73 -32.00 11.74
C LYS A 327 20.02 -32.93 12.72
N GLN A 328 20.36 -32.83 14.00
CA GLN A 328 19.69 -33.58 15.08
C GLN A 328 18.20 -33.25 15.16
N SER A 329 17.83 -31.98 14.95
CA SER A 329 16.43 -31.53 14.96
C SER A 329 15.66 -31.97 13.71
N GLN A 330 16.31 -32.04 12.55
CA GLN A 330 15.71 -32.47 11.28
C GLN A 330 15.54 -33.98 11.16
N ALA A 331 16.43 -34.77 11.77
CA ALA A 331 16.36 -36.23 11.76
C ALA A 331 15.07 -36.77 12.42
N GLY A 332 14.38 -35.96 13.23
CA GLY A 332 13.10 -36.28 13.85
C GLY A 332 11.85 -35.83 13.08
N LEU A 333 11.97 -35.20 11.90
CA LEU A 333 10.82 -34.62 11.18
C LEU A 333 10.21 -35.57 10.13
N PRO A 334 8.86 -35.57 9.93
CA PRO A 334 8.20 -36.32 8.87
C PRO A 334 8.62 -35.88 7.45
N ARG A 335 8.58 -36.82 6.48
CA ARG A 335 8.97 -36.61 5.07
C ARG A 335 8.19 -35.51 4.33
N GLU A 336 7.00 -35.16 4.80
CA GLU A 336 6.12 -34.15 4.19
C GLU A 336 6.74 -32.73 4.17
N PHE A 337 7.70 -32.45 5.06
CA PHE A 337 8.38 -31.16 5.15
C PHE A 337 9.45 -30.92 4.06
N GLY A 338 9.78 -31.90 3.22
CA GLY A 338 10.72 -31.72 2.09
C GLY A 338 10.21 -30.80 0.97
N SER A 339 8.89 -30.59 0.91
CA SER A 339 8.21 -29.73 -0.07
C SER A 339 8.61 -28.24 0.02
N PHE A 340 8.98 -27.77 1.21
CA PHE A 340 9.41 -26.38 1.44
C PHE A 340 10.72 -26.01 0.72
N GLY A 341 11.64 -26.96 0.50
CA GLY A 341 12.90 -26.71 -0.19
C GLY A 341 12.72 -26.35 -1.66
N ILE A 342 11.79 -27.03 -2.35
CA ILE A 342 11.52 -26.82 -3.78
C ILE A 342 10.92 -25.43 -4.03
N MET A 343 10.08 -24.92 -3.12
CA MET A 343 9.54 -23.56 -3.22
C MET A 343 10.63 -22.49 -3.08
N GLY A 344 11.55 -22.67 -2.14
CA GLY A 344 12.67 -21.74 -1.94
C GLY A 344 13.59 -21.63 -3.17
N GLU A 345 13.86 -22.74 -3.85
CA GLU A 345 14.64 -22.72 -5.11
C GLU A 345 13.92 -22.01 -6.26
N MET A 346 12.61 -22.23 -6.42
CA MET A 346 11.85 -21.60 -7.51
C MET A 346 11.70 -20.09 -7.34
N ASP A 347 11.58 -19.61 -6.10
CA ASP A 347 11.44 -18.18 -5.81
C ASP A 347 12.77 -17.40 -5.99
N SER A 348 13.90 -18.11 -6.12
CA SER A 348 15.18 -17.48 -6.44
C SER A 348 15.08 -16.60 -7.70
N GLN A 349 15.77 -15.45 -7.65
CA GLN A 349 15.92 -14.55 -8.80
C GLN A 349 16.75 -15.19 -9.93
N GLU A 350 17.56 -16.20 -9.60
CA GLU A 350 18.40 -16.91 -10.57
C GLU A 350 17.63 -17.92 -11.42
N THR A 351 16.41 -18.30 -10.99
CA THR A 351 15.61 -19.31 -11.68
C THR A 351 14.91 -18.70 -12.90
N THR A 352 15.29 -19.10 -14.11
CA THR A 352 14.72 -18.51 -15.33
C THR A 352 13.32 -19.08 -15.67
N PRO A 353 12.48 -18.36 -16.44
CA PRO A 353 11.18 -18.89 -16.88
C PRO A 353 11.32 -20.22 -17.62
N GLU A 354 12.34 -20.37 -18.46
CA GLU A 354 12.64 -21.63 -19.14
C GLU A 354 12.93 -22.79 -18.16
N GLN A 355 13.72 -22.55 -17.11
CA GLN A 355 14.00 -23.57 -16.09
C GLN A 355 12.72 -24.00 -15.38
N ILE A 356 11.82 -23.07 -15.08
CA ILE A 356 10.52 -23.39 -14.47
C ILE A 356 9.68 -24.24 -15.43
N VAL A 357 9.53 -23.81 -16.69
CA VAL A 357 8.78 -24.55 -17.74
C VAL A 357 9.32 -25.98 -17.89
N ASN A 358 10.64 -26.15 -17.93
CA ASN A 358 11.31 -27.45 -18.05
C ASN A 358 11.02 -28.40 -16.89
N ARG A 359 10.80 -27.88 -15.68
CA ARG A 359 10.53 -28.69 -14.48
C ARG A 359 9.05 -29.00 -14.28
N LEU A 360 8.13 -28.27 -14.91
CA LEU A 360 6.68 -28.48 -14.76
C LEU A 360 6.25 -29.96 -14.89
N PRO A 361 6.76 -30.76 -15.85
CA PRO A 361 6.29 -32.14 -16.03
C PRO A 361 6.62 -33.06 -14.85
N THR A 362 7.65 -32.76 -14.07
CA THR A 362 8.11 -33.59 -12.94
C THR A 362 7.64 -33.07 -11.58
N MET A 363 6.94 -31.93 -11.57
CA MET A 363 6.48 -31.29 -10.34
C MET A 363 5.17 -31.91 -9.81
N PRO A 364 5.04 -32.10 -8.48
CA PRO A 364 3.76 -32.41 -7.85
C PRO A 364 2.70 -31.34 -8.14
N ALA A 365 1.41 -31.72 -8.17
CA ALA A 365 0.30 -30.82 -8.49
C ALA A 365 0.27 -29.54 -7.62
N GLN A 366 0.53 -29.67 -6.32
CA GLN A 366 0.59 -28.53 -5.39
C GLN A 366 1.67 -27.51 -5.78
N ASN A 367 2.82 -27.98 -6.26
CA ASN A 367 3.94 -27.11 -6.65
C ASN A 367 3.77 -26.53 -8.06
N ARG A 368 3.03 -27.22 -8.95
CA ARG A 368 2.74 -26.72 -10.31
C ARG A 368 1.92 -25.45 -10.30
N ASN A 369 0.92 -25.35 -9.41
CA ASN A 369 0.12 -24.13 -9.28
C ASN A 369 0.99 -22.92 -8.93
N TYR A 370 1.91 -23.07 -7.98
CA TYR A 370 2.86 -22.02 -7.63
C TYR A 370 3.79 -21.67 -8.79
N ALA A 371 4.30 -22.67 -9.52
CA ALA A 371 5.12 -22.46 -10.71
C ALA A 371 4.37 -21.70 -11.82
N TYR A 372 3.08 -21.98 -12.04
CA TYR A 372 2.26 -21.26 -13.00
C TYR A 372 2.10 -19.78 -12.63
N GLU A 373 1.87 -19.46 -11.36
CA GLU A 373 1.80 -18.06 -10.91
C GLU A 373 3.13 -17.31 -11.11
N LEU A 374 4.27 -17.99 -10.91
CA LEU A 374 5.58 -17.40 -11.24
C LEU A 374 5.72 -17.13 -12.74
N LEU A 375 5.29 -18.05 -13.60
CA LEU A 375 5.37 -17.91 -15.06
C LEU A 375 4.48 -16.78 -15.58
N LYS A 376 3.25 -16.66 -15.06
CA LYS A 376 2.33 -15.55 -15.38
C LYS A 376 2.97 -14.19 -15.16
N ARG A 377 3.78 -14.05 -14.11
CA ARG A 377 4.49 -12.80 -13.82
C ARG A 377 5.76 -12.62 -14.67
N ARG A 378 6.57 -13.69 -14.84
CA ARG A 378 7.92 -13.56 -15.41
C ARG A 378 7.95 -13.54 -16.93
N ILE A 379 7.12 -14.33 -17.62
CA ILE A 379 7.16 -14.41 -19.09
C ILE A 379 6.76 -13.07 -19.75
N PRO A 380 5.66 -12.40 -19.36
CA PRO A 380 5.29 -11.10 -19.96
C PRO A 380 6.27 -9.95 -19.67
N ALA A 381 7.17 -10.13 -18.69
CA ALA A 381 8.22 -9.17 -18.36
C ALA A 381 9.51 -9.37 -19.19
N MET A 382 9.58 -10.40 -20.03
CA MET A 382 10.72 -10.64 -20.91
C MET A 382 10.80 -9.57 -22.00
N GLU A 383 12.02 -9.12 -22.34
CA GLU A 383 12.23 -8.15 -23.43
C GLU A 383 12.01 -8.80 -24.80
N ASP A 384 12.44 -10.05 -24.97
CA ASP A 384 12.24 -10.85 -26.19
C ASP A 384 10.83 -11.47 -26.22
N GLU A 385 9.94 -10.84 -26.98
CA GLU A 385 8.55 -11.30 -27.15
C GLU A 385 8.45 -12.63 -27.91
N GLU A 386 9.38 -12.93 -28.82
CA GLU A 386 9.36 -14.20 -29.55
C GLU A 386 9.74 -15.35 -28.63
N GLU A 387 10.75 -15.16 -27.79
CA GLU A 387 11.13 -16.12 -26.77
C GLU A 387 10.00 -16.33 -25.76
N ALA A 388 9.37 -15.24 -25.31
CA ALA A 388 8.23 -15.29 -24.40
C ALA A 388 7.07 -16.13 -24.98
N ARG A 389 6.73 -15.94 -26.26
CA ARG A 389 5.71 -16.74 -26.95
C ARG A 389 6.12 -18.21 -27.09
N LYS A 390 7.38 -18.51 -27.42
CA LYS A 390 7.90 -19.88 -27.50
C LYS A 390 7.81 -20.60 -26.15
N LEU A 391 8.16 -19.92 -25.05
CA LEU A 391 8.02 -20.48 -23.69
C LEU A 391 6.56 -20.70 -23.31
N THR A 392 5.70 -19.74 -23.64
CA THR A 392 4.25 -19.82 -23.37
C THR A 392 3.62 -21.04 -24.06
N ALA A 393 4.00 -21.31 -25.32
CA ALA A 393 3.51 -22.47 -26.08
C ALA A 393 3.87 -23.83 -25.45
N ARG A 394 4.94 -23.89 -24.63
CA ARG A 394 5.41 -25.09 -23.93
C ARG A 394 4.70 -25.34 -22.60
N ILE A 395 3.85 -24.40 -22.14
CA ILE A 395 3.10 -24.54 -20.90
C ILE A 395 1.95 -25.55 -21.13
N PRO A 396 1.85 -26.63 -20.32
CA PRO A 396 0.84 -27.66 -20.55
C PRO A 396 -0.60 -27.23 -20.23
N ASP A 397 -0.77 -26.28 -19.31
CA ASP A 397 -2.09 -25.80 -18.89
C ASP A 397 -2.59 -24.72 -19.87
N GLU A 398 -3.68 -25.02 -20.56
CA GLU A 398 -4.27 -24.17 -21.58
C GLU A 398 -4.77 -22.83 -21.02
N LYS A 399 -5.34 -22.83 -19.81
CA LYS A 399 -5.86 -21.61 -19.20
C LYS A 399 -4.71 -20.67 -18.86
N VAL A 400 -3.65 -21.21 -18.24
CA VAL A 400 -2.44 -20.44 -17.92
C VAL A 400 -1.77 -19.91 -19.19
N ARG A 401 -1.72 -20.71 -20.25
CA ARG A 401 -1.17 -20.30 -21.54
C ARG A 401 -1.91 -19.10 -22.13
N ARG A 402 -3.25 -19.17 -22.20
CA ARG A 402 -4.08 -18.05 -22.70
C ARG A 402 -3.92 -16.79 -21.86
N GLU A 403 -3.89 -16.92 -20.53
CA GLU A 403 -3.68 -15.78 -19.64
C GLU A 403 -2.34 -15.07 -19.91
N ILE A 404 -1.26 -15.83 -20.14
CA ILE A 404 0.06 -15.28 -20.48
C ILE A 404 0.04 -14.63 -21.87
N GLU A 405 -0.60 -15.26 -22.86
CA GLU A 405 -0.75 -14.68 -24.21
C GLU A 405 -1.48 -13.34 -24.19
N GLN A 406 -2.58 -13.23 -23.42
CA GLN A 406 -3.29 -11.97 -23.23
C GLN A 406 -2.41 -10.90 -22.58
N GLN A 407 -1.62 -11.26 -21.57
CA GLN A 407 -0.67 -10.33 -20.94
C GLN A 407 0.44 -9.89 -21.90
N LEU A 408 0.92 -10.78 -22.77
CA LEU A 408 1.89 -10.44 -23.81
C LEU A 408 1.31 -9.46 -24.83
N GLU A 409 0.05 -9.64 -25.27
CA GLU A 409 -0.60 -8.67 -26.16
C GLU A 409 -0.77 -7.31 -25.48
N SER A 410 -1.17 -7.28 -24.21
CA SER A 410 -1.25 -6.03 -23.42
C SER A 410 0.11 -5.32 -23.32
N LYS A 411 1.19 -6.06 -23.05
CA LYS A 411 2.55 -5.49 -22.94
C LYS A 411 3.12 -5.08 -24.28
N GLY A 412 2.79 -5.81 -25.35
CA GLY A 412 3.10 -5.42 -26.73
C GLY A 412 2.42 -4.11 -27.11
N LEU A 413 1.13 -3.98 -26.78
CA LEU A 413 0.36 -2.76 -27.00
C LEU A 413 0.97 -1.53 -26.32
N GLU A 414 1.33 -1.66 -25.03
CA GLU A 414 1.98 -0.59 -24.26
C GLU A 414 3.32 -0.16 -24.91
N ARG A 415 4.11 -1.12 -25.41
CA ARG A 415 5.38 -0.84 -26.09
C ARG A 415 5.19 -0.14 -27.44
N ASP A 416 4.24 -0.61 -28.26
CA ASP A 416 3.96 -0.01 -29.57
C ASP A 416 3.42 1.42 -29.41
N ALA A 417 2.56 1.65 -28.41
CA ALA A 417 2.04 2.97 -28.07
C ALA A 417 3.12 3.93 -27.57
N ALA A 418 4.03 3.45 -26.69
CA ALA A 418 5.16 4.24 -26.21
C ALA A 418 6.06 4.69 -27.37
N LYS A 419 6.27 3.83 -28.37
CA LYS A 419 7.02 4.13 -29.60
C LYS A 419 6.26 5.01 -30.61
N GLY A 420 4.95 5.26 -30.39
CA GLY A 420 4.10 6.00 -31.33
C GLY A 420 3.69 5.20 -32.57
N GLU A 421 3.82 3.87 -32.56
CA GLU A 421 3.47 3.00 -33.68
C GLU A 421 1.95 2.72 -33.70
N LEU A 422 1.16 3.72 -34.09
CA LEU A 422 -0.31 3.73 -33.99
C LEU A 422 -0.99 2.51 -34.61
N GLU A 423 -0.63 2.18 -35.85
CA GLU A 423 -1.24 1.06 -36.59
C GLU A 423 -0.97 -0.29 -35.93
N LYS A 424 0.26 -0.48 -35.41
CA LYS A 424 0.60 -1.73 -34.69
C LYS A 424 -0.16 -1.82 -33.38
N ALA A 425 -0.28 -0.72 -32.64
CA ALA A 425 -1.07 -0.65 -31.43
C ALA A 425 -2.54 -1.00 -31.70
N LEU A 426 -3.17 -0.41 -32.73
CA LEU A 426 -4.55 -0.73 -33.13
C LEU A 426 -4.71 -2.20 -33.54
N ASN A 427 -3.76 -2.75 -34.30
CA ASN A 427 -3.78 -4.15 -34.72
C ASN A 427 -3.62 -5.13 -33.54
N ARG A 428 -2.93 -4.75 -32.46
CA ARG A 428 -2.88 -5.55 -31.24
C ARG A 428 -4.13 -5.42 -30.39
N LEU A 429 -4.66 -4.20 -30.29
CA LEU A 429 -5.89 -3.91 -29.55
C LEU A 429 -7.06 -4.76 -30.08
N SER A 430 -7.17 -4.95 -31.40
CA SER A 430 -8.21 -5.80 -32.01
C SER A 430 -8.09 -7.29 -31.69
N ARG A 431 -6.92 -7.76 -31.24
CA ARG A 431 -6.67 -9.15 -30.81
C ARG A 431 -7.05 -9.42 -29.36
N ILE A 432 -7.31 -8.38 -28.57
CA ILE A 432 -7.78 -8.55 -27.19
C ILE A 432 -9.23 -9.01 -27.25
N GLU A 433 -9.49 -10.28 -26.95
CA GLU A 433 -10.81 -10.90 -27.11
C GLU A 433 -11.88 -10.29 -26.19
N ASP A 434 -11.53 -10.05 -24.93
CA ASP A 434 -12.43 -9.52 -23.91
C ASP A 434 -12.77 -8.04 -24.18
N ALA A 435 -14.08 -7.74 -24.29
CA ALA A 435 -14.56 -6.41 -24.65
C ALA A 435 -14.22 -5.35 -23.59
N SER A 436 -14.40 -5.65 -22.29
CA SER A 436 -14.07 -4.71 -21.20
C SER A 436 -12.57 -4.43 -21.14
N SER A 437 -11.73 -5.45 -21.30
CA SER A 437 -10.27 -5.28 -21.39
C SER A 437 -9.87 -4.45 -22.60
N ARG A 438 -10.48 -4.71 -23.76
CA ARG A 438 -10.25 -3.92 -24.98
C ARG A 438 -10.67 -2.46 -24.79
N LEU A 439 -11.83 -2.22 -24.17
CA LEU A 439 -12.32 -0.89 -23.84
C LEU A 439 -11.31 -0.13 -22.97
N LYS A 440 -10.92 -0.70 -21.83
CA LYS A 440 -9.95 -0.09 -20.89
C LYS A 440 -8.64 0.26 -21.57
N LYS A 441 -8.12 -0.64 -22.41
CA LYS A 441 -6.89 -0.39 -23.19
C LYS A 441 -7.08 0.69 -24.26
N THR A 442 -8.26 0.76 -24.88
CA THR A 442 -8.60 1.83 -25.82
C THR A 442 -8.57 3.19 -25.13
N VAL A 443 -9.19 3.29 -23.95
CA VAL A 443 -9.19 4.51 -23.12
C VAL A 443 -7.78 4.89 -22.67
N ASP A 444 -6.98 3.93 -22.17
CA ASP A 444 -5.60 4.19 -21.74
C ASP A 444 -4.75 4.74 -22.89
N LEU A 445 -4.90 4.19 -24.10
CA LEU A 445 -4.21 4.70 -25.29
C LEU A 445 -4.66 6.11 -25.64
N ALA A 446 -5.96 6.39 -25.63
CA ALA A 446 -6.49 7.71 -25.93
C ALA A 446 -5.90 8.77 -24.98
N ILE A 447 -5.89 8.47 -23.67
CA ILE A 447 -5.29 9.35 -22.66
C ILE A 447 -3.78 9.53 -22.91
N ALA A 448 -3.05 8.45 -23.21
CA ALA A 448 -1.62 8.50 -23.46
C ALA A 448 -1.27 9.33 -24.71
N PHE A 449 -2.04 9.20 -25.80
CA PHE A 449 -1.83 9.99 -27.01
C PHE A 449 -2.21 11.45 -26.81
N HIS A 450 -3.33 11.73 -26.15
CA HIS A 450 -3.73 13.11 -25.90
C HIS A 450 -2.63 13.90 -25.16
N ARG A 451 -1.94 13.27 -24.20
CA ARG A 451 -0.84 13.89 -23.44
C ARG A 451 0.39 14.27 -24.26
N LYS A 452 0.56 13.70 -25.45
CA LYS A 452 1.65 14.11 -26.35
C LYS A 452 1.43 15.51 -26.94
N ASP A 453 0.22 16.06 -26.77
CA ASP A 453 -0.14 17.46 -27.04
C ASP A 453 0.10 17.96 -28.48
N THR A 454 0.06 17.06 -29.46
CA THR A 454 0.04 17.42 -30.89
C THR A 454 -1.37 17.29 -31.45
N ASP A 455 -1.71 18.08 -32.46
CA ASP A 455 -3.04 18.04 -33.08
C ASP A 455 -3.38 16.65 -33.65
N GLU A 456 -2.41 15.99 -34.28
CA GLU A 456 -2.54 14.62 -34.79
C GLU A 456 -2.88 13.62 -33.67
N TYR A 457 -2.16 13.66 -32.55
CA TYR A 457 -2.40 12.74 -31.44
C TYR A 457 -3.70 13.07 -30.68
N LYS A 458 -4.11 14.34 -30.63
CA LYS A 458 -5.42 14.76 -30.10
C LYS A 458 -6.57 14.24 -30.95
N GLU A 459 -6.50 14.41 -32.27
CA GLU A 459 -7.51 13.88 -33.19
C GLU A 459 -7.57 12.35 -33.10
N PHE A 460 -6.41 11.69 -33.01
CA PHE A 460 -6.34 10.25 -32.85
C PHE A 460 -6.93 9.78 -31.50
N ALA A 461 -6.61 10.48 -30.39
CA ALA A 461 -7.20 10.20 -29.09
C ALA A 461 -8.72 10.34 -29.10
N GLN A 462 -9.25 11.37 -29.78
CA GLN A 462 -10.70 11.53 -29.97
C GLN A 462 -11.31 10.33 -30.69
N LYS A 463 -10.72 9.89 -31.81
CA LYS A 463 -11.20 8.71 -32.56
C LYS A 463 -11.16 7.42 -31.72
N LEU A 464 -10.15 7.25 -30.88
CA LEU A 464 -10.09 6.13 -29.94
C LEU A 464 -11.20 6.22 -28.90
N MET A 465 -11.51 7.41 -28.38
CA MET A 465 -12.60 7.59 -27.44
C MET A 465 -13.97 7.37 -28.06
N ASP A 466 -14.18 7.83 -29.30
CA ASP A 466 -15.41 7.55 -30.04
C ASP A 466 -15.59 6.04 -30.25
N ASN A 467 -14.51 5.30 -30.55
CA ASN A 467 -14.54 3.85 -30.62
C ASN A 467 -14.83 3.21 -29.25
N ALA A 468 -14.19 3.67 -28.17
CA ALA A 468 -14.43 3.18 -26.81
C ALA A 468 -15.91 3.33 -26.42
N GLU A 469 -16.52 4.46 -26.75
CA GLU A 469 -17.95 4.69 -26.51
C GLU A 469 -18.85 3.73 -27.29
N THR A 470 -18.47 3.29 -28.49
CA THR A 470 -19.24 2.26 -29.23
C THR A 470 -19.15 0.87 -28.64
N ILE A 471 -18.11 0.60 -27.85
CA ILE A 471 -17.94 -0.67 -27.12
C ILE A 471 -18.75 -0.65 -25.82
N ALA A 472 -18.81 0.50 -25.15
CA ALA A 472 -19.57 0.67 -23.92
C ALA A 472 -21.07 0.80 -24.18
N TYR A 473 -21.88 0.39 -23.21
CA TYR A 473 -23.33 0.56 -23.27
C TYR A 473 -23.71 2.01 -22.97
N SER A 474 -24.73 2.53 -23.67
CA SER A 474 -25.24 3.89 -23.42
C SER A 474 -25.97 4.04 -22.09
N TYR A 475 -26.45 2.92 -21.52
CA TYR A 475 -27.08 2.85 -20.22
C TYR A 475 -26.66 1.54 -19.54
N SER A 476 -26.14 1.62 -18.32
CA SER A 476 -25.63 0.46 -17.58
C SER A 476 -26.73 -0.20 -16.77
N GLU A 477 -27.06 -1.45 -17.09
CA GLU A 477 -28.04 -2.25 -16.35
C GLU A 477 -27.40 -3.02 -15.19
N ASP A 478 -26.10 -3.29 -15.28
CA ASP A 478 -25.34 -3.98 -14.24
C ASP A 478 -24.05 -3.27 -13.84
N ARG A 479 -23.31 -3.94 -12.95
CA ARG A 479 -22.07 -3.44 -12.36
C ARG A 479 -20.92 -3.35 -13.36
N ASP A 480 -20.82 -4.32 -14.26
CA ASP A 480 -19.69 -4.44 -15.17
C ASP A 480 -19.90 -3.44 -16.32
N GLU A 481 -21.14 -3.29 -16.80
CA GLU A 481 -21.50 -2.25 -17.77
C GLU A 481 -21.29 -0.83 -17.21
N LEU A 482 -21.58 -0.61 -15.93
CA LEU A 482 -21.30 0.67 -15.28
C LEU A 482 -19.81 0.91 -15.14
N ALA A 483 -19.03 -0.12 -14.84
CA ALA A 483 -17.57 0.01 -14.78
C ALA A 483 -17.02 0.41 -16.16
N ASP A 484 -17.54 -0.19 -17.23
CA ASP A 484 -17.17 0.15 -18.60
C ASP A 484 -17.59 1.58 -18.98
N GLN A 485 -18.81 2.01 -18.62
CA GLN A 485 -19.25 3.41 -18.82
C GLN A 485 -18.36 4.41 -18.06
N MET A 486 -18.01 4.10 -16.81
CA MET A 486 -17.11 4.93 -16.02
C MET A 486 -15.73 5.02 -16.68
N GLU A 487 -15.19 3.93 -17.23
CA GLU A 487 -13.92 3.97 -17.97
C GLU A 487 -13.98 4.91 -19.19
N VAL A 488 -15.10 4.94 -19.92
CA VAL A 488 -15.29 5.92 -21.01
C VAL A 488 -15.32 7.35 -20.47
N ILE A 489 -16.02 7.60 -19.36
CA ILE A 489 -16.03 8.90 -18.66
C ILE A 489 -14.60 9.29 -18.22
N ARG A 490 -13.78 8.33 -17.78
CA ARG A 490 -12.36 8.56 -17.46
C ARG A 490 -11.60 9.12 -18.65
N GLY A 491 -11.74 8.48 -19.80
CA GLY A 491 -11.07 8.91 -21.03
C GLY A 491 -11.50 10.30 -21.45
N TYR A 492 -12.81 10.54 -21.52
CA TYR A 492 -13.32 11.86 -21.88
C TYR A 492 -12.97 12.93 -20.86
N SER A 493 -12.83 12.63 -19.57
CA SER A 493 -12.42 13.64 -18.59
C SER A 493 -11.05 14.28 -18.89
N VAL A 494 -10.22 13.60 -19.70
CA VAL A 494 -8.98 14.16 -20.24
C VAL A 494 -9.21 14.72 -21.65
N VAL A 495 -9.84 13.95 -22.53
CA VAL A 495 -9.94 14.24 -23.98
C VAL A 495 -11.00 15.28 -24.34
N ASP A 496 -12.18 15.20 -23.73
CA ASP A 496 -13.31 16.10 -23.91
C ASP A 496 -14.11 16.17 -22.59
N PRO A 497 -13.72 17.06 -21.66
CA PRO A 497 -14.37 17.17 -20.36
C PRO A 497 -15.87 17.39 -20.43
N ASP A 498 -16.35 18.15 -21.41
CA ASP A 498 -17.78 18.47 -21.54
C ASP A 498 -18.59 17.21 -21.85
N LYS A 499 -18.10 16.38 -22.76
CA LYS A 499 -18.69 15.07 -23.05
C LYS A 499 -18.62 14.14 -21.85
N ALA A 500 -17.52 14.16 -21.08
CA ALA A 500 -17.39 13.38 -19.86
C ALA A 500 -18.48 13.72 -18.83
N PHE A 501 -18.73 15.00 -18.59
CA PHE A 501 -19.78 15.44 -17.65
C PHE A 501 -21.18 15.07 -18.14
N ASN A 502 -21.46 15.21 -19.44
CA ASN A 502 -22.74 14.80 -20.02
C ASN A 502 -23.01 13.29 -19.82
N LEU A 503 -21.98 12.45 -20.00
CA LEU A 503 -22.08 11.01 -19.76
C LEU A 503 -22.18 10.66 -18.28
N PHE A 504 -21.62 11.49 -17.39
CA PHE A 504 -21.67 11.29 -15.94
C PHE A 504 -23.03 11.69 -15.32
N GLU A 505 -23.79 12.59 -15.93
CA GLU A 505 -25.11 13.01 -15.42
C GLU A 505 -26.08 11.85 -15.14
N PRO A 506 -26.34 10.90 -16.07
CA PRO A 506 -27.20 9.77 -15.77
C PRO A 506 -26.62 8.83 -14.70
N VAL A 507 -25.29 8.76 -14.58
CA VAL A 507 -24.64 7.97 -13.52
C VAL A 507 -24.95 8.54 -12.14
N VAL A 508 -25.03 9.87 -12.00
CA VAL A 508 -25.43 10.53 -10.75
C VAL A 508 -26.84 10.10 -10.32
N ASP A 509 -27.78 10.04 -11.25
CA ASP A 509 -29.15 9.60 -10.98
C ASP A 509 -29.17 8.12 -10.59
N GLN A 510 -28.45 7.26 -11.32
CA GLN A 510 -28.32 5.83 -10.99
C GLN A 510 -27.65 5.60 -9.63
N MET A 511 -26.63 6.40 -9.29
CA MET A 511 -25.99 6.37 -7.97
C MET A 511 -26.99 6.67 -6.86
N ASN A 512 -27.84 7.67 -7.03
CA ASN A 512 -28.88 7.99 -6.05
C ASN A 512 -29.82 6.80 -5.83
N GLU A 513 -30.29 6.16 -6.91
CA GLU A 513 -31.19 5.01 -6.83
C GLU A 513 -30.54 3.80 -6.15
N VAL A 514 -29.34 3.41 -6.60
CA VAL A 514 -28.63 2.23 -6.10
C VAL A 514 -28.26 2.40 -4.63
N VAL A 515 -27.71 3.57 -4.26
CA VAL A 515 -27.33 3.83 -2.87
C VAL A 515 -28.56 3.83 -1.97
N GLN A 516 -29.67 4.43 -2.42
CA GLN A 516 -30.90 4.47 -1.63
C GLN A 516 -31.49 3.06 -1.45
N ALA A 517 -31.49 2.23 -2.49
CA ALA A 517 -31.90 0.83 -2.40
C ALA A 517 -31.03 0.06 -1.40
N TYR A 518 -29.70 0.24 -1.47
CA TYR A 518 -28.77 -0.41 -0.55
C TYR A 518 -28.98 0.04 0.91
N ALA A 519 -29.23 1.34 1.13
CA ALA A 519 -29.54 1.88 2.46
C ALA A 519 -30.85 1.33 3.05
N VAL A 520 -31.80 0.89 2.21
CA VAL A 520 -33.02 0.20 2.65
C VAL A 520 -32.70 -1.26 2.98
N LEU A 521 -31.97 -1.96 2.12
CA LEU A 521 -31.60 -3.37 2.32
C LEU A 521 -30.72 -3.57 3.56
N SER A 522 -29.76 -2.68 3.80
CA SER A 522 -28.85 -2.76 4.95
C SER A 522 -29.57 -2.77 6.31
N LYS A 523 -30.78 -2.20 6.39
CA LYS A 523 -31.62 -2.24 7.60
C LYS A 523 -32.07 -3.66 7.97
N TYR A 524 -32.14 -4.55 7.00
CA TYR A 524 -32.54 -5.96 7.18
C TYR A 524 -31.33 -6.88 7.34
N GLU A 525 -30.15 -6.46 6.89
CA GLU A 525 -28.91 -7.22 7.00
C GLU A 525 -28.14 -6.91 8.28
N ARG A 526 -28.32 -7.74 9.32
CA ARG A 526 -27.67 -7.53 10.64
C ARG A 526 -26.15 -7.43 10.60
N ARG A 527 -25.52 -8.02 9.58
CA ARG A 527 -24.07 -8.09 9.41
C ARG A 527 -23.54 -7.02 8.45
N ASP A 528 -24.43 -6.27 7.81
CA ASP A 528 -24.01 -5.18 6.96
C ASP A 528 -23.57 -4.00 7.83
N SER A 529 -22.31 -3.60 7.67
CA SER A 529 -21.71 -2.45 8.35
C SER A 529 -21.48 -1.28 7.40
N THR A 530 -22.06 -1.34 6.20
CA THR A 530 -21.98 -0.30 5.18
C THR A 530 -22.75 0.93 5.62
N PHE A 531 -23.93 0.75 6.22
CA PHE A 531 -24.74 1.84 6.77
C PHE A 531 -24.91 1.70 8.28
N ARG A 532 -24.87 2.83 8.99
CA ARG A 532 -25.11 2.92 10.42
C ARG A 532 -25.91 4.17 10.73
N ASN A 533 -26.96 4.03 11.54
CA ASN A 533 -27.89 5.12 11.84
C ASN A 533 -28.46 5.83 10.58
N GLY A 534 -28.60 5.08 9.49
CA GLY A 534 -29.10 5.63 8.22
C GLY A 534 -28.07 6.42 7.42
N GLU A 535 -26.79 6.43 7.83
CA GLU A 535 -25.66 7.04 7.11
C GLU A 535 -24.68 5.97 6.62
N LEU A 536 -24.07 6.21 5.46
CA LEU A 536 -22.96 5.43 4.93
C LEU A 536 -21.76 5.61 5.86
N VAL A 537 -21.18 4.50 6.31
CA VAL A 537 -19.93 4.51 7.07
C VAL A 537 -18.78 4.79 6.11
N ILE A 538 -18.13 5.94 6.22
CA ILE A 538 -16.98 6.31 5.39
C ILE A 538 -15.75 5.63 5.98
N ARG A 539 -15.01 4.88 5.14
CA ARG A 539 -13.76 4.23 5.55
C ARG A 539 -12.60 4.69 4.67
N PRO A 540 -11.47 5.10 5.25
CA PRO A 540 -10.29 5.46 4.48
C PRO A 540 -9.62 4.18 3.93
N ARG A 541 -9.85 3.89 2.64
CA ARG A 541 -9.28 2.77 1.84
C ARG A 541 -9.51 1.35 2.38
N GLY A 542 -9.99 0.45 1.52
CA GLY A 542 -10.03 -1.00 1.79
C GLY A 542 -11.14 -1.41 2.75
N GLY A 543 -12.10 -2.22 2.29
CA GLY A 543 -13.11 -2.82 3.18
C GLY A 543 -14.42 -3.20 2.48
N ALA A 544 -15.38 -3.70 3.28
CA ALA A 544 -16.68 -4.19 2.79
C ALA A 544 -17.46 -3.19 1.92
N ASN A 545 -17.15 -1.90 2.03
CA ASN A 545 -17.78 -0.81 1.29
C ASN A 545 -17.31 -0.70 -0.17
N GLU A 546 -16.28 -1.44 -0.61
CA GLU A 546 -15.90 -1.55 -2.03
C GLU A 546 -17.06 -2.03 -2.91
N ARG A 547 -18.08 -2.65 -2.29
CA ARG A 547 -19.31 -3.02 -2.98
C ARG A 547 -20.14 -1.80 -3.40
N MET A 548 -20.05 -0.69 -2.69
CA MET A 548 -20.81 0.53 -2.98
C MET A 548 -20.24 1.27 -4.18
N ILE A 549 -21.14 1.69 -5.07
CA ILE A 549 -20.83 2.43 -6.30
C ILE A 549 -19.90 3.63 -6.07
N VAL A 550 -20.10 4.38 -4.98
CA VAL A 550 -19.30 5.57 -4.66
C VAL A 550 -17.83 5.29 -4.39
N PHE A 551 -17.48 4.09 -3.90
CA PHE A 551 -16.09 3.73 -3.57
C PHE A 551 -15.38 2.96 -4.69
N ARG A 552 -16.07 2.60 -5.76
CA ARG A 552 -15.50 1.87 -6.90
C ARG A 552 -14.73 2.76 -7.86
N PHE A 553 -15.12 4.03 -7.96
CA PHE A 553 -14.61 4.93 -8.99
C PHE A 553 -13.91 6.18 -8.44
N PRO A 554 -13.06 6.10 -7.38
CA PRO A 554 -12.42 7.28 -6.80
C PRO A 554 -11.53 8.00 -7.81
N ARG A 555 -10.74 7.27 -8.61
CA ARG A 555 -9.88 7.85 -9.65
C ARG A 555 -10.68 8.58 -10.73
N HIS A 556 -11.86 8.09 -11.07
CA HIS A 556 -12.73 8.73 -12.06
C HIS A 556 -13.25 10.08 -11.56
N MET A 557 -13.69 10.11 -10.29
CA MET A 557 -14.14 11.34 -9.64
C MET A 557 -13.00 12.34 -9.44
N GLU A 558 -11.79 11.86 -9.14
CA GLU A 558 -10.57 12.68 -9.12
C GLU A 558 -10.30 13.29 -10.50
N MET A 559 -10.39 12.51 -11.58
CA MET A 559 -10.15 13.02 -12.93
C MET A 559 -11.23 14.02 -13.40
N LEU A 560 -12.51 13.77 -13.11
CA LEU A 560 -13.59 14.75 -13.34
C LEU A 560 -13.38 16.03 -12.53
N GLY A 561 -13.01 15.90 -11.25
CA GLY A 561 -12.71 17.06 -10.40
C GLY A 561 -11.53 17.88 -10.90
N ARG A 562 -10.50 17.21 -11.43
CA ARG A 562 -9.37 17.87 -12.12
C ARG A 562 -9.78 18.55 -13.42
N ALA A 563 -10.69 17.95 -14.17
CA ALA A 563 -11.16 18.48 -15.45
C ALA A 563 -11.96 19.78 -15.27
N ASP A 564 -12.96 19.76 -14.38
CA ASP A 564 -13.74 20.94 -14.00
C ASP A 564 -14.40 20.74 -12.62
N THR A 565 -13.80 21.32 -11.58
CA THR A 565 -14.30 21.21 -10.21
C THR A 565 -15.66 21.90 -10.02
N ASN A 566 -15.98 22.94 -10.82
CA ASN A 566 -17.25 23.65 -10.70
C ASN A 566 -18.40 22.83 -11.29
N LYS A 567 -18.20 22.22 -12.46
CA LYS A 567 -19.17 21.28 -13.04
C LYS A 567 -19.37 20.09 -12.13
N MET A 568 -18.30 19.54 -11.57
CA MET A 568 -18.40 18.48 -10.58
C MET A 568 -19.20 18.94 -9.34
N GLY A 569 -18.96 20.15 -8.85
CA GLY A 569 -19.74 20.78 -7.79
C GLY A 569 -21.24 20.85 -8.11
N THR A 570 -21.60 21.16 -9.36
CA THR A 570 -23.00 21.19 -9.82
C THR A 570 -23.62 19.80 -9.82
N GLN A 571 -22.90 18.77 -10.30
CA GLN A 571 -23.37 17.39 -10.27
C GLN A 571 -23.53 16.86 -8.82
N LEU A 572 -22.65 17.29 -7.91
CA LEU A 572 -22.72 16.93 -6.49
C LEU A 572 -23.99 17.44 -5.80
N GLU A 573 -24.52 18.60 -6.20
CA GLU A 573 -25.77 19.11 -5.62
C GLU A 573 -26.99 18.24 -5.96
N ARG A 574 -26.92 17.44 -7.03
CA ARG A 574 -27.96 16.46 -7.40
C ARG A 574 -27.88 15.17 -6.59
N ILE A 575 -26.77 14.92 -5.88
CA ILE A 575 -26.64 13.75 -5.00
C ILE A 575 -27.50 14.00 -3.74
N TYR A 576 -28.47 13.12 -3.50
CA TYR A 576 -29.48 13.32 -2.46
C TYR A 576 -28.94 13.18 -1.04
N ARG A 577 -27.93 12.32 -0.85
CA ARG A 577 -27.44 11.99 0.48
C ARG A 577 -26.15 12.74 0.80
N PRO A 578 -26.07 13.44 1.95
CA PRO A 578 -24.90 14.27 2.29
C PRO A 578 -23.63 13.46 2.50
N ASP A 579 -23.73 12.25 3.07
CA ASP A 579 -22.62 11.32 3.26
C ASP A 579 -21.96 10.90 1.93
N ILE A 580 -22.76 10.62 0.90
CA ILE A 580 -22.26 10.31 -0.46
C ILE A 580 -21.64 11.54 -1.10
N ARG A 581 -22.33 12.67 -1.02
CA ARG A 581 -21.88 13.93 -1.62
C ARG A 581 -20.50 14.32 -1.10
N VAL A 582 -20.27 14.21 0.21
CA VAL A 582 -18.97 14.50 0.82
C VAL A 582 -17.87 13.58 0.31
N VAL A 583 -18.14 12.28 0.17
CA VAL A 583 -17.15 11.32 -0.35
C VAL A 583 -16.74 11.67 -1.78
N ILE A 584 -17.71 11.98 -2.64
CA ILE A 584 -17.41 12.35 -4.03
C ILE A 584 -16.69 13.71 -4.09
N ARG A 585 -17.10 14.68 -3.25
CA ARG A 585 -16.43 15.99 -3.12
C ARG A 585 -14.96 15.83 -2.70
N LEU A 586 -14.68 14.93 -1.76
CA LEU A 586 -13.33 14.59 -1.33
C LEU A 586 -12.47 14.12 -2.50
N TYR A 587 -12.95 13.18 -3.31
CA TYR A 587 -12.21 12.71 -4.49
C TYR A 587 -12.03 13.81 -5.53
N SER A 588 -13.08 14.59 -5.81
CA SER A 588 -13.00 15.73 -6.73
C SER A 588 -11.90 16.73 -6.32
N LEU A 589 -11.82 17.07 -5.03
CA LEU A 589 -10.80 17.99 -4.49
C LEU A 589 -9.39 17.41 -4.54
N LYS A 590 -9.20 16.09 -4.39
CA LYS A 590 -7.89 15.45 -4.61
C LYS A 590 -7.39 15.65 -6.05
N GLY A 591 -8.30 15.61 -7.01
CA GLY A 591 -8.01 15.94 -8.41
C GLY A 591 -7.53 17.38 -8.60
N GLU A 592 -8.24 18.34 -7.99
CA GLU A 592 -7.88 19.76 -8.07
C GLU A 592 -6.54 20.04 -7.35
N MET A 593 -6.31 19.45 -6.18
CA MET A 593 -5.03 19.50 -5.45
C MET A 593 -3.87 19.01 -6.30
N THR A 594 -4.06 17.93 -7.07
CA THR A 594 -3.04 17.43 -8.00
C THR A 594 -2.73 18.46 -9.08
N SER A 595 -3.74 19.16 -9.59
CA SER A 595 -3.56 20.24 -10.57
C SER A 595 -2.83 21.45 -9.98
N LEU A 596 -3.13 21.82 -8.74
CA LEU A 596 -2.42 22.87 -8.01
C LEU A 596 -0.92 22.56 -7.89
N LYS A 597 -0.56 21.30 -7.59
CA LYS A 597 0.85 20.87 -7.53
C LYS A 597 1.56 21.05 -8.87
N VAL A 598 0.91 20.65 -9.97
CA VAL A 598 1.45 20.88 -11.33
C VAL A 598 1.63 22.36 -11.60
N LEU A 599 0.65 23.21 -11.27
CA LEU A 599 0.75 24.67 -11.45
C LEU A 599 1.91 25.28 -10.65
N LYS A 600 2.22 24.74 -9.46
CA LYS A 600 3.37 25.13 -8.65
C LYS A 600 4.72 24.60 -9.17
N GLY A 601 4.72 23.82 -10.25
CA GLY A 601 5.92 23.18 -10.80
C GLY A 601 6.41 21.98 -9.98
N GLU A 602 5.59 21.46 -9.07
CA GLU A 602 5.92 20.25 -8.31
C GLU A 602 5.83 19.02 -9.21
N LYS A 603 6.81 18.12 -9.11
CA LYS A 603 6.74 16.83 -9.80
C LYS A 603 5.61 16.01 -9.19
N VAL A 604 4.57 15.80 -9.98
CA VAL A 604 3.51 14.84 -9.66
C VAL A 604 3.96 13.47 -10.17
N PRO A 605 3.95 12.42 -9.34
CA PRO A 605 4.37 11.08 -9.76
C PRO A 605 3.54 10.59 -10.97
N ASP A 606 4.20 10.10 -12.02
CA ASP A 606 3.56 9.61 -13.26
C ASP A 606 2.65 8.38 -13.00
N ASP A 607 2.89 7.67 -11.89
CA ASP A 607 2.18 6.50 -11.39
C ASP A 607 0.75 6.77 -10.88
N ILE A 608 0.34 8.04 -10.76
CA ILE A 608 -1.10 8.38 -10.68
C ILE A 608 -1.84 7.90 -11.94
N PHE A 609 -1.12 7.69 -13.04
CA PHE A 609 -1.66 7.28 -14.33
C PHE A 609 -1.27 5.87 -14.77
N SER A 610 -0.57 5.10 -13.92
CA SER A 610 -0.37 3.69 -14.21
C SER A 610 -1.64 2.90 -13.88
N PRO A 611 -2.14 2.05 -14.79
CA PRO A 611 -3.15 1.06 -14.41
C PRO A 611 -2.55 0.23 -13.28
N GLU A 612 -3.27 0.09 -12.17
CA GLU A 612 -2.79 -0.73 -11.06
C GLU A 612 -2.49 -2.14 -11.59
N THR A 613 -1.21 -2.51 -11.60
CA THR A 613 -0.89 -3.86 -11.16
C THR A 613 -1.37 -3.90 -9.72
N GLY A 614 -2.50 -4.54 -9.46
CA GLY A 614 -3.10 -4.78 -8.14
C GLY A 614 -2.24 -5.67 -7.23
N VAL A 615 -0.93 -5.45 -7.22
CA VAL A 615 0.05 -6.05 -6.34
C VAL A 615 0.81 -4.89 -5.72
N GLY A 616 0.17 -4.25 -4.73
CA GLY A 616 0.95 -3.58 -3.69
C GLY A 616 1.87 -4.64 -3.08
N THR A 617 3.17 -4.51 -3.29
CA THR A 617 4.23 -5.32 -2.65
C THR A 617 4.37 -4.98 -1.17
N GLY A 618 3.25 -4.96 -0.47
CA GLY A 618 3.11 -4.93 0.98
C GLY A 618 2.28 -6.12 1.43
N ALA A 619 2.70 -7.33 1.06
CA ALA A 619 2.11 -8.57 1.56
C ALA A 619 2.43 -8.71 3.07
N ALA A 620 1.49 -8.30 3.91
CA ALA A 620 1.29 -8.98 5.19
C ALA A 620 0.32 -10.14 4.92
N PRO A 621 0.69 -11.41 5.13
CA PRO A 621 -0.20 -12.53 4.87
C PRO A 621 -1.28 -12.57 5.96
N VAL A 622 -2.51 -12.19 5.60
CA VAL A 622 -3.70 -12.54 6.39
C VAL A 622 -4.03 -13.99 6.05
N ILE A 623 -3.49 -14.92 6.85
CA ILE A 623 -3.89 -16.32 6.83
C ILE A 623 -5.28 -16.39 7.46
N MET A 624 -6.32 -16.45 6.63
CA MET A 624 -7.64 -16.89 7.10
C MET A 624 -7.63 -18.43 7.13
N SER A 625 -7.45 -18.98 8.33
CA SER A 625 -7.72 -20.38 8.61
C SER A 625 -9.22 -20.61 8.55
N VAL A 626 -9.61 -21.62 7.77
CA VAL A 626 -10.97 -22.15 7.69
C VAL A 626 -11.46 -22.59 9.07
N LEU A 627 -12.61 -22.04 9.49
CA LEU A 627 -13.61 -22.73 10.30
C LEU A 627 -14.99 -22.47 9.67
#